data_AF-A0A6A5KAD5-F1
#
_entry.id   AF-A0A6A5KAD5-F1
#
_cell.length_a   1.000
_cell.length_b   1.000
_cell.length_c   1.000
_cell.angle_alpha   90.00
_cell.angle_beta   90.00
_cell.angle_gamma   90.00
#
_symmetry.space_group_name_H-M   'P 1'
#
loop_
_entity.id
_entity.type
_entity.pdbx_description
1 polymer ?
#
loop_
_entity_poly.entity_id
_entity_poly.type
_entity_poly.pdbx_seq_one_letter_code
_entity_poly.pdbx_strand_id
1 'polypeptide(L)'
;FQRNQRDSPLLRLPAELRNKIYRFVLGGNHIRPYCETVMGVWEVSFPGWAYSRLQLALLEVCRQVYAETKLLPFSLNRFVGYPEHMFELLATSLTPTQANALKTVYFYVDQFGIYGLGDMPHCGLTRWFTVNLMELGKYEGLQKVGLVWYDSESEVLKKSLKQQAEKVLKNGRRTDIQVAVEYVRVGVNWPVVTR
;
A
#
# COMPACT_ATOMS: atom_id res chain seq x y z
N PHE A 1 -33.08 -5.03 -5.03
CA PHE A 1 -32.82 -3.85 -4.17
C PHE A 1 -33.80 -3.78 -3.00
N GLN A 2 -35.12 -3.78 -3.21
CA GLN A 2 -36.12 -3.56 -2.14
C GLN A 2 -36.10 -4.60 -1.00
N ARG A 3 -35.97 -5.90 -1.31
CA ARG A 3 -35.89 -6.96 -0.29
C ARG A 3 -34.76 -6.73 0.72
N ASN A 4 -33.56 -6.44 0.22
CA ASN A 4 -32.40 -6.24 1.09
C ASN A 4 -32.55 -4.98 1.96
N GLN A 5 -33.17 -3.91 1.45
CA GLN A 5 -33.43 -2.70 2.24
C GLN A 5 -34.46 -2.94 3.35
N ARG A 6 -35.41 -3.85 3.16
CA ARG A 6 -36.43 -4.18 4.17
C ARG A 6 -35.93 -5.22 5.17
N ASP A 7 -35.23 -6.24 4.70
CA ASP A 7 -34.99 -7.46 5.47
C ASP A 7 -33.56 -7.50 6.05
N SER A 8 -32.59 -6.78 5.46
CA SER A 8 -31.20 -6.77 5.96
C SER A 8 -31.08 -5.89 7.21
N PRO A 9 -30.60 -6.42 8.35
CA PRO A 9 -30.29 -5.60 9.52
C PRO A 9 -29.24 -4.54 9.20
N LEU A 10 -28.25 -4.85 8.37
CA LEU A 10 -27.17 -3.92 7.99
C LEU A 10 -27.70 -2.76 7.13
N LEU A 11 -28.51 -3.05 6.11
CA LEU A 11 -28.94 -2.02 5.16
C LEU A 11 -30.07 -1.13 5.68
N ARG A 12 -30.78 -1.56 6.74
CA ARG A 12 -31.71 -0.72 7.49
C ARG A 12 -31.03 0.33 8.36
N LEU A 13 -29.74 0.18 8.66
CA LEU A 13 -29.02 1.18 9.43
C LEU A 13 -28.82 2.46 8.61
N PRO A 14 -28.82 3.65 9.22
CA PRO A 14 -28.37 4.88 8.57
C PRO A 14 -26.95 4.72 7.97
N ALA A 15 -26.68 5.46 6.89
CA ALA A 15 -25.41 5.38 6.16
C ALA A 15 -24.19 5.60 7.06
N GLU A 16 -24.30 6.48 8.07
CA GLU A 16 -23.23 6.73 9.03
C GLU A 16 -22.81 5.50 9.84
N LEU A 17 -23.78 4.69 10.30
CA LEU A 17 -23.49 3.47 11.04
C LEU A 17 -22.93 2.38 10.12
N ARG A 18 -23.46 2.28 8.89
CA ARG A 18 -22.90 1.37 7.88
C ARG A 18 -21.44 1.70 7.59
N ASN A 19 -21.11 2.98 7.39
CA ASN A 19 -19.75 3.43 7.16
C ASN A 19 -18.81 3.10 8.32
N LYS A 20 -19.27 3.18 9.58
CA LYS A 20 -18.49 2.74 10.74
C LYS A 20 -18.21 1.23 10.67
N ILE A 21 -19.23 0.42 10.42
CA ILE A 21 -19.08 -1.04 10.27
C ILE A 21 -18.12 -1.38 9.13
N TYR A 22 -18.29 -0.77 7.96
CA TYR A 22 -17.41 -0.97 6.82
C TYR A 22 -15.96 -0.64 7.14
N ARG A 23 -15.70 0.45 7.88
CA ARG A 23 -14.35 0.80 8.31
C ARG A 23 -13.72 -0.24 9.22
N PHE A 24 -14.49 -0.81 10.14
CA PHE A 24 -14.00 -1.86 11.02
C PHE A 24 -13.72 -3.18 10.28
N VAL A 25 -14.51 -3.52 9.27
CA VAL A 25 -14.36 -4.78 8.52
C VAL A 25 -13.29 -4.67 7.43
N LEU A 26 -13.27 -3.56 6.70
CA LEU A 26 -12.47 -3.39 5.48
C LEU A 26 -11.20 -2.55 5.68
N GLY A 27 -10.98 -1.99 6.87
CA GLY A 27 -9.86 -1.09 7.15
C GLY A 27 -8.86 -1.63 8.18
N GLY A 28 -7.74 -0.91 8.33
CA GLY A 28 -6.74 -1.20 9.36
C GLY A 28 -5.79 -2.36 9.05
N ASN A 29 -5.86 -2.94 7.85
CA ASN A 29 -5.00 -4.02 7.42
C ASN A 29 -3.75 -3.51 6.69
N HIS A 30 -2.74 -4.38 6.65
CA HIS A 30 -1.56 -4.22 5.79
C HIS A 30 -1.73 -5.12 4.59
N ILE A 31 -1.88 -4.51 3.42
CA ILE A 31 -2.02 -5.24 2.16
C ILE A 31 -0.66 -5.31 1.50
N ARG A 32 -0.26 -6.53 1.14
CA ARG A 32 1.05 -6.78 0.55
C ARG A 32 0.91 -7.39 -0.83
N PRO A 33 1.81 -7.08 -1.77
CA PRO A 33 1.95 -7.90 -2.96
C PRO A 33 2.25 -9.34 -2.52
N TYR A 34 1.60 -10.29 -3.16
CA TYR A 34 1.94 -11.71 -3.08
C TYR A 34 2.43 -12.12 -4.46
N CYS A 35 3.62 -12.72 -4.50
CA CYS A 35 4.11 -13.41 -5.68
C CYS A 35 3.97 -14.91 -5.42
N GLU A 36 3.10 -15.57 -6.17
CA GLU A 36 3.11 -17.04 -6.19
C GLU A 36 4.24 -17.48 -7.12
N THR A 37 5.38 -17.88 -6.55
CA THR A 37 6.38 -18.59 -7.34
C THR A 37 5.82 -19.99 -7.61
N VAL A 38 5.38 -20.25 -8.84
CA VAL A 38 5.03 -21.61 -9.25
C VAL A 38 6.32 -22.43 -9.22
N MET A 39 6.39 -23.41 -8.31
CA MET A 39 7.53 -24.32 -8.17
C MET A 39 7.92 -24.89 -9.54
N GLY A 40 9.09 -24.51 -10.05
CA GLY A 40 9.64 -24.99 -11.32
C GLY A 40 9.61 -24.01 -12.50
N VAL A 41 8.97 -22.84 -12.35
CA VAL A 41 9.01 -21.79 -13.39
C VAL A 41 9.45 -20.49 -12.74
N TRP A 42 10.73 -20.15 -12.87
CA TRP A 42 11.34 -18.90 -12.35
C TRP A 42 10.81 -17.63 -13.04
N GLU A 43 9.87 -17.76 -13.98
CA GLU A 43 9.56 -16.74 -14.99
C GLU A 43 8.10 -16.28 -15.00
N VAL A 44 7.20 -16.90 -14.22
CA VAL A 44 5.78 -16.53 -14.18
C VAL A 44 5.39 -16.11 -12.78
N SER A 45 5.64 -14.85 -12.48
CA SER A 45 5.11 -14.16 -11.30
C SER A 45 3.70 -13.67 -11.62
N PHE A 46 2.69 -14.13 -10.88
CA PHE A 46 1.37 -13.49 -10.91
C PHE A 46 1.35 -12.37 -9.87
N PRO A 47 1.25 -11.09 -10.26
CA PRO A 47 1.11 -10.00 -9.31
C PRO A 47 -0.27 -10.12 -8.65
N GLY A 48 -0.29 -10.60 -7.41
CA GLY A 48 -1.47 -10.71 -6.58
C GLY A 48 -1.34 -9.88 -5.31
N TRP A 49 -2.41 -9.86 -4.51
CA TRP A 49 -2.42 -9.20 -3.21
C TRP A 49 -2.66 -10.27 -2.16
N ALA A 50 -1.83 -10.30 -1.13
CA ALA A 50 -2.17 -10.97 0.11
C ALA A 50 -3.22 -10.10 0.81
N TYR A 51 -4.49 -10.38 0.50
CA TYR A 51 -5.63 -9.86 1.23
C TYR A 51 -6.53 -11.03 1.62
N SER A 52 -6.96 -11.08 2.88
CA SER A 52 -7.79 -12.18 3.34
C SER A 52 -9.10 -12.20 2.54
N ARG A 53 -9.41 -13.31 1.85
CA ARG A 53 -10.69 -13.47 1.15
C ARG A 53 -11.87 -13.25 2.08
N LEU A 54 -11.74 -13.64 3.36
CA LEU A 54 -12.75 -13.40 4.39
C LEU A 54 -13.01 -11.90 4.60
N GLN A 55 -12.00 -11.05 4.47
CA GLN A 55 -12.14 -9.60 4.58
C GLN A 55 -12.79 -8.97 3.34
N LEU A 56 -12.72 -9.61 2.15
CA LEU A 56 -13.41 -9.14 0.94
C LEU A 56 -14.80 -9.74 0.75
N ALA A 57 -15.16 -10.79 1.49
CA ALA A 57 -16.45 -11.46 1.38
C ALA A 57 -17.64 -10.49 1.49
N LEU A 58 -17.48 -9.41 2.27
CA LEU A 58 -18.50 -8.36 2.39
C LEU A 58 -18.81 -7.68 1.04
N LEU A 59 -17.83 -7.56 0.14
CA LEU A 59 -18.02 -6.96 -1.19
C LEU A 59 -18.91 -7.82 -2.09
N GLU A 60 -19.00 -9.13 -1.81
CA GLU A 60 -19.69 -10.10 -2.66
C GLU A 60 -21.16 -10.33 -2.27
N VAL A 61 -21.59 -9.84 -1.09
CA VAL A 61 -22.92 -10.16 -0.55
C VAL A 61 -24.07 -9.59 -1.38
N CYS A 62 -23.96 -8.34 -1.85
CA CYS A 62 -24.96 -7.71 -2.71
C CYS A 62 -24.44 -6.45 -3.41
N ARG A 63 -25.12 -6.04 -4.49
CA ARG A 63 -24.75 -4.88 -5.31
C ARG A 63 -24.72 -3.55 -4.56
N GLN A 64 -25.58 -3.37 -3.54
CA GLN A 64 -25.60 -2.13 -2.76
C GLN A 64 -24.36 -2.01 -1.88
N VAL A 65 -24.03 -3.05 -1.12
CA VAL A 65 -22.81 -3.09 -0.30
C VAL A 65 -21.59 -2.91 -1.20
N TYR A 66 -21.51 -3.64 -2.32
CA TYR A 66 -20.43 -3.47 -3.29
C TYR A 66 -20.28 -2.01 -3.77
N ALA A 67 -21.38 -1.37 -4.15
CA ALA A 67 -21.35 0.02 -4.60
C ALA A 67 -20.86 0.99 -3.51
N GLU A 68 -21.26 0.77 -2.26
CA GLU A 68 -20.85 1.59 -1.10
C GLU A 68 -19.38 1.34 -0.71
N THR A 69 -18.84 0.13 -0.94
CA THR A 69 -17.61 -0.32 -0.27
C THR A 69 -16.44 -0.71 -1.17
N LYS A 70 -16.63 -0.88 -2.48
CA LYS A 70 -15.59 -1.39 -3.41
C LYS A 70 -14.25 -0.63 -3.40
N LEU A 71 -14.23 0.64 -2.97
CA LEU A 71 -13.01 1.46 -2.86
C LEU A 71 -12.45 1.55 -1.43
N LEU A 72 -13.18 1.06 -0.43
CA LEU A 72 -12.75 1.12 0.96
C LEU A 72 -11.50 0.29 1.25
N PRO A 73 -11.30 -0.92 0.66
CA PRO A 73 -10.06 -1.65 0.86
C PRO A 73 -8.81 -0.85 0.42
N PHE A 74 -8.95 0.02 -0.58
CA PHE A 74 -7.84 0.84 -1.09
C PHE A 74 -7.63 2.12 -0.28
N SER A 75 -8.71 2.73 0.20
CA SER A 75 -8.64 4.00 0.93
C SER A 75 -8.37 3.84 2.43
N LEU A 76 -8.71 2.69 3.03
CA LEU A 76 -8.63 2.47 4.47
C LEU A 76 -7.44 1.62 4.93
N ASN A 77 -6.72 0.99 4.00
CA ASN A 77 -5.59 0.11 4.33
C ASN A 77 -4.26 0.67 3.88
N ARG A 78 -3.20 0.15 4.51
CA ARG A 78 -1.82 0.48 4.16
C ARG A 78 -1.31 -0.55 3.18
N PHE A 79 -0.80 -0.07 2.05
CA PHE A 79 -0.12 -0.94 1.09
C PHE A 79 1.36 -0.95 1.40
N VAL A 80 1.93 -2.12 1.61
CA VAL A 80 3.32 -2.25 2.04
C VAL A 80 3.98 -3.42 1.36
N GLY A 81 5.18 -3.21 0.84
CA GLY A 81 5.92 -4.26 0.14
C GLY A 81 7.28 -3.78 -0.35
N TYR A 82 8.01 -4.68 -1.01
CA TYR A 82 9.24 -4.28 -1.68
C TYR A 82 8.93 -3.43 -2.92
N PRO A 83 9.80 -2.46 -3.27
CA PRO A 83 9.58 -1.52 -4.36
C PRO A 83 9.18 -2.16 -5.69
N GLU A 84 9.91 -3.18 -6.13
CA GLU A 84 9.73 -3.84 -7.42
C GLU A 84 8.32 -4.42 -7.55
N HIS A 85 7.90 -5.18 -6.55
CA HIS A 85 6.58 -5.78 -6.50
C HIS A 85 5.47 -4.72 -6.36
N MET A 86 5.71 -3.68 -5.55
CA MET A 86 4.73 -2.62 -5.33
C MET A 86 4.50 -1.78 -6.59
N PHE A 87 5.56 -1.36 -7.29
CA PHE A 87 5.41 -0.58 -8.51
C PHE A 87 4.76 -1.38 -9.64
N GLU A 88 5.15 -2.66 -9.81
CA GLU A 88 4.51 -3.54 -10.78
C GLU A 88 3.02 -3.71 -10.49
N LEU A 89 2.65 -3.96 -9.24
CA LEU A 89 1.27 -4.13 -8.82
C LEU A 89 0.44 -2.85 -9.00
N LEU A 90 1.00 -1.68 -8.67
CA LEU A 90 0.33 -0.39 -8.86
C LEU A 90 0.15 -0.04 -10.35
N ALA A 91 1.03 -0.55 -11.22
CA ALA A 91 0.99 -0.31 -12.66
C ALA A 91 0.09 -1.31 -13.42
N THR A 92 0.03 -2.57 -12.99
CA THR A 92 -0.60 -3.66 -13.76
C THR A 92 -1.90 -4.18 -13.17
N SER A 93 -2.06 -4.13 -11.84
CA SER A 93 -3.13 -4.86 -11.15
C SER A 93 -4.30 -3.97 -10.71
N LEU A 94 -4.10 -2.65 -10.66
CA LEU A 94 -5.15 -1.70 -10.26
C LEU A 94 -5.79 -0.99 -11.44
N THR A 95 -7.11 -0.90 -11.40
CA THR A 95 -7.83 0.08 -12.23
C THR A 95 -7.46 1.50 -11.78
N PRO A 96 -7.54 2.52 -12.67
CA PRO A 96 -7.28 3.90 -12.31
C PRO A 96 -8.10 4.39 -11.10
N THR A 97 -9.35 3.96 -10.99
CA THR A 97 -10.23 4.31 -9.86
C THR A 97 -9.74 3.72 -8.53
N GLN A 98 -9.25 2.47 -8.53
CA GLN A 98 -8.70 1.84 -7.32
C GLN A 98 -7.37 2.48 -6.94
N ALA A 99 -6.50 2.73 -7.93
CA ALA A 99 -5.21 3.37 -7.72
C ALA A 99 -5.38 4.80 -7.16
N ASN A 100 -6.34 5.56 -7.66
CA ASN A 100 -6.68 6.88 -7.13
C ASN A 100 -7.41 6.83 -5.77
N ALA A 101 -7.91 5.68 -5.34
CA ALA A 101 -8.47 5.53 -3.99
C ALA A 101 -7.38 5.29 -2.93
N LEU A 102 -6.16 4.91 -3.33
CA LEU A 102 -5.04 4.69 -2.43
C LEU A 102 -4.72 5.95 -1.63
N LYS A 103 -4.54 5.79 -0.31
CA LYS A 103 -4.16 6.89 0.59
C LYS A 103 -2.73 6.77 1.07
N THR A 104 -2.27 5.56 1.35
CA THR A 104 -0.99 5.32 2.00
C THR A 104 -0.26 4.13 1.39
N VAL A 105 0.98 4.36 0.96
CA VAL A 105 1.88 3.33 0.40
C VAL A 105 3.20 3.35 1.16
N TYR A 106 3.74 2.18 1.49
CA TYR A 106 5.01 2.00 2.17
C TYR A 106 5.90 1.05 1.39
N PHE A 107 7.17 1.39 1.30
CA PHE A 107 8.17 0.60 0.60
C PHE A 107 9.20 0.07 1.59
N TYR A 108 9.49 -1.22 1.51
CA TYR A 108 10.67 -1.80 2.15
C TYR A 108 11.91 -1.29 1.43
N VAL A 109 12.58 -0.33 2.05
CA VAL A 109 13.89 0.12 1.58
C VAL A 109 14.90 -0.78 2.28
N ASP A 110 15.46 -1.70 1.54
CA ASP A 110 16.62 -2.45 1.94
C ASP A 110 17.87 -1.85 1.28
N GLN A 111 18.97 -2.57 1.41
CA GLN A 111 20.20 -2.30 0.70
C GLN A 111 20.01 -2.02 -0.81
N PHE A 112 19.12 -2.72 -1.51
CA PHE A 112 18.88 -2.51 -2.95
C PHE A 112 18.08 -1.23 -3.23
N GLY A 113 17.18 -0.83 -2.33
CA GLY A 113 16.49 0.46 -2.40
C GLY A 113 17.38 1.68 -2.13
N ILE A 114 18.54 1.48 -1.50
CA ILE A 114 19.41 2.52 -0.94
C ILE A 114 20.84 2.55 -1.52
N TYR A 115 21.36 1.47 -2.11
CA TYR A 115 22.72 1.45 -2.65
C TYR A 115 22.75 1.96 -4.09
N GLY A 116 22.69 3.29 -4.23
CA GLY A 116 23.38 3.93 -5.33
C GLY A 116 24.90 3.88 -5.09
N LEU A 117 25.58 2.77 -5.42
CA LEU A 117 27.05 2.67 -5.57
C LEU A 117 27.93 3.33 -4.47
N GLY A 118 27.56 3.36 -3.19
CA GLY A 118 28.35 4.08 -2.18
C GLY A 118 28.28 3.53 -0.76
N ASP A 119 29.40 3.69 -0.04
CA ASP A 119 29.53 3.41 1.40
C ASP A 119 28.66 4.38 2.23
N MET A 120 28.21 3.95 3.42
CA MET A 120 27.63 4.89 4.39
C MET A 120 28.66 5.99 4.72
N PRO A 121 28.31 7.29 4.71
CA PRO A 121 26.97 7.89 4.73
C PRO A 121 26.43 8.35 3.35
N HIS A 122 27.04 7.95 2.23
CA HIS A 122 26.64 8.34 0.88
C HIS A 122 25.45 7.53 0.31
N CYS A 123 24.79 6.77 1.16
CA CYS A 123 23.57 6.03 0.89
C CYS A 123 22.41 6.95 0.48
N GLY A 124 21.66 6.57 -0.56
CA GLY A 124 20.60 7.40 -1.11
C GLY A 124 19.66 6.61 -2.03
N LEU A 125 18.54 7.21 -2.41
CA LEU A 125 17.59 6.52 -3.26
C LEU A 125 18.22 6.25 -4.64
N THR A 126 18.15 5.00 -5.09
CA THR A 126 18.67 4.64 -6.43
C THR A 126 17.93 5.40 -7.52
N ARG A 127 18.58 5.64 -8.67
CA ARG A 127 17.94 6.33 -9.80
C ARG A 127 16.63 5.66 -10.21
N TRP A 128 16.63 4.32 -10.30
CA TRP A 128 15.42 3.55 -10.60
C TRP A 128 14.30 3.82 -9.59
N PHE A 129 14.60 3.79 -8.28
CA PHE A 129 13.60 4.06 -7.26
C PHE A 129 13.07 5.49 -7.35
N THR A 130 13.94 6.49 -7.56
CA THR A 130 13.51 7.89 -7.67
C THR A 130 12.58 8.15 -8.86
N VAL A 131 12.81 7.49 -10.01
CA VAL A 131 11.93 7.60 -11.18
C VAL A 131 10.55 7.01 -10.86
N ASN A 132 10.51 5.81 -10.30
CA ASN A 132 9.25 5.17 -9.94
C ASN A 132 8.51 5.89 -8.79
N LEU A 133 9.25 6.48 -7.84
CA LEU A 133 8.67 7.30 -6.79
C LEU A 133 8.01 8.56 -7.37
N MET A 134 8.59 9.16 -8.41
CA MET A 134 7.99 10.29 -9.12
C MET A 134 6.70 9.88 -9.85
N GLU A 135 6.66 8.68 -10.42
CA GLU A 135 5.46 8.11 -11.07
C GLU A 135 4.27 7.96 -10.12
N LEU A 136 4.49 7.80 -8.81
CA LEU A 136 3.39 7.80 -7.84
C LEU A 136 2.63 9.12 -7.83
N GLY A 137 3.22 10.19 -8.36
CA GLY A 137 2.57 11.48 -8.45
C GLY A 137 1.32 11.50 -9.33
N LYS A 138 1.13 10.51 -10.21
CA LYS A 138 -0.10 10.36 -11.00
C LYS A 138 -1.32 9.93 -10.17
N TYR A 139 -1.11 9.39 -8.97
CA TYR A 139 -2.19 8.93 -8.10
C TYR A 139 -2.68 10.09 -7.23
N GLU A 140 -3.72 10.78 -7.69
CA GLU A 140 -4.23 12.01 -7.06
C GLU A 140 -4.69 11.79 -5.60
N GLY A 141 -5.21 10.60 -5.29
CA GLY A 141 -5.68 10.29 -3.94
C GLY A 141 -4.57 9.97 -2.94
N LEU A 142 -3.34 9.73 -3.39
CA LEU A 142 -2.23 9.34 -2.54
C LEU A 142 -1.85 10.50 -1.61
N GLN A 143 -1.79 10.24 -0.30
CA GLN A 143 -1.54 11.24 0.73
C GLN A 143 -0.24 10.98 1.50
N LYS A 144 0.17 9.72 1.61
CA LYS A 144 1.37 9.36 2.37
C LYS A 144 2.19 8.31 1.65
N VAL A 145 3.50 8.55 1.57
CA VAL A 145 4.51 7.57 1.19
C VAL A 145 5.43 7.31 2.36
N GLY A 146 5.64 6.04 2.69
CA GLY A 146 6.57 5.62 3.73
C GLY A 146 7.74 4.82 3.17
N LEU A 147 8.91 5.00 3.77
CA LEU A 147 10.09 4.17 3.54
C LEU A 147 10.39 3.40 4.82
N VAL A 148 10.45 2.08 4.76
CA VAL A 148 10.66 1.19 5.90
C VAL A 148 12.05 0.57 5.77
N TRP A 149 12.95 0.92 6.69
CA TRP A 149 14.34 0.45 6.69
C TRP A 149 14.62 -0.61 7.77
N TYR A 150 15.51 -1.55 7.45
CA TYR A 150 15.90 -2.69 8.29
C TYR A 150 17.41 -2.71 8.49
N ASP A 151 17.91 -2.02 9.52
CA ASP A 151 19.29 -2.26 9.97
C ASP A 151 19.48 -1.67 11.37
N SER A 152 19.38 -0.34 11.46
CA SER A 152 19.64 0.41 12.67
C SER A 152 18.80 1.68 12.74
N GLU A 153 18.50 2.11 13.97
CA GLU A 153 17.83 3.37 14.25
C GLU A 153 18.81 4.53 14.03
N SER A 154 19.12 4.80 12.76
CA SER A 154 19.98 5.91 12.35
C SER A 154 19.13 7.12 11.99
N GLU A 155 19.08 8.09 12.90
CA GLU A 155 18.38 9.36 12.66
C GLU A 155 18.99 10.15 11.49
N VAL A 156 20.28 9.98 11.23
CA VAL A 156 20.95 10.58 10.07
C VAL A 156 20.40 10.00 8.77
N LEU A 157 20.31 8.67 8.68
CA LEU A 157 19.74 7.98 7.52
C LEU A 157 18.28 8.35 7.31
N LYS A 158 17.48 8.32 8.39
CA LYS A 158 16.06 8.67 8.38
C LYS A 158 15.82 10.08 7.82
N LYS A 159 16.61 11.06 8.26
CA LYS A 159 16.54 12.44 7.75
C LYS A 159 16.96 12.52 6.28
N SER A 160 18.06 11.86 5.91
CA SER A 160 18.56 11.84 4.54
C SER A 160 17.54 11.25 3.55
N LEU A 161 17.00 10.07 3.84
CA LEU A 161 16.01 9.41 2.98
C LEU A 161 14.72 10.22 2.86
N LYS A 162 14.26 10.79 3.98
CA LYS A 162 13.08 11.66 3.99
C LYS A 162 13.29 12.86 3.07
N GLN A 163 14.41 13.57 3.21
CA GLN A 163 14.73 14.74 2.39
C GLN A 163 14.85 14.38 0.90
N GLN A 164 15.47 13.25 0.57
CA GLN A 164 15.60 12.78 -0.81
C GLN A 164 14.23 12.44 -1.42
N ALA A 165 13.40 11.67 -0.72
CA ALA A 165 12.06 11.32 -1.19
C ALA A 165 11.15 12.55 -1.34
N GLU A 166 11.18 13.48 -0.38
CA GLU A 166 10.44 14.75 -0.48
C GLU A 166 10.90 15.57 -1.69
N LYS A 167 12.21 15.64 -1.95
CA LYS A 167 12.75 16.34 -3.12
C LYS A 167 12.25 15.71 -4.42
N VAL A 168 12.24 14.38 -4.52
CA VAL A 168 11.73 13.66 -5.70
C VAL A 168 10.26 13.97 -5.94
N LEU A 169 9.42 13.89 -4.90
CA LEU A 169 7.98 14.17 -5.02
C LEU A 169 7.69 15.65 -5.34
N LYS A 170 8.45 16.58 -4.73
CA LYS A 170 8.40 18.02 -5.06
C LYS A 170 8.75 18.28 -6.53
N ASN A 171 9.79 17.62 -7.05
CA ASN A 171 10.16 17.72 -8.46
C ASN A 171 9.05 17.16 -9.38
N GLY A 172 8.33 16.14 -8.93
CA GLY A 172 7.11 15.62 -9.55
C GLY A 172 5.85 16.47 -9.29
N ARG A 173 5.98 17.69 -8.73
CA ARG A 173 4.88 18.62 -8.41
C ARG A 173 3.88 18.13 -7.36
N ARG A 174 4.23 17.14 -6.54
CA ARG A 174 3.40 16.63 -5.45
C ARG A 174 3.94 17.05 -4.09
N THR A 175 3.52 18.22 -3.63
CA THR A 175 3.89 18.77 -2.32
C THR A 175 2.90 18.41 -1.21
N ASP A 176 1.77 17.83 -1.60
CA ASP A 176 0.67 17.37 -0.75
C ASP A 176 0.90 15.98 -0.13
N ILE A 177 1.84 15.20 -0.69
CA ILE A 177 2.18 13.87 -0.18
C ILE A 177 3.12 14.00 1.03
N GLN A 178 2.68 13.46 2.17
CA GLN A 178 3.52 13.31 3.35
C GLN A 178 4.52 12.17 3.19
N VAL A 179 5.80 12.43 3.45
CA VAL A 179 6.83 11.39 3.50
C VAL A 179 7.12 10.98 4.95
N ALA A 180 7.11 9.68 5.20
CA ALA A 180 7.57 9.08 6.46
C ALA A 180 8.73 8.13 6.22
N VAL A 181 9.63 8.03 7.20
CA VAL A 181 10.67 7.00 7.23
C VAL A 181 10.56 6.30 8.57
N GLU A 182 10.31 5.01 8.52
CA GLU A 182 10.05 4.14 9.67
C GLU A 182 11.17 3.09 9.75
N TYR A 183 11.52 2.72 10.98
CA TYR A 183 12.48 1.67 11.26
C TYR A 183 11.73 0.47 11.85
N VAL A 184 12.09 -0.73 11.38
CA VAL A 184 11.57 -1.98 11.93
C VAL A 184 12.74 -2.83 12.40
N ARG A 185 12.74 -3.19 13.68
CA ARG A 185 13.68 -4.18 14.22
C ARG A 185 13.35 -5.55 13.64
N VAL A 186 14.32 -6.14 12.95
CA VAL A 186 14.24 -7.55 12.53
C VAL A 186 14.08 -8.42 13.78
N GLY A 187 12.94 -9.09 13.93
CA GLY A 187 12.64 -9.99 15.05
C GLY A 187 11.42 -9.66 15.92
N VAL A 188 10.77 -8.49 15.75
CA VAL A 188 9.52 -8.17 16.46
C VAL A 188 8.32 -8.39 15.54
N ASN A 189 7.60 -9.49 15.77
CA ASN A 189 6.29 -9.84 15.19
C ASN A 189 6.06 -9.35 13.76
N TRP A 190 6.65 -10.06 12.81
CA TRP A 190 6.09 -10.05 11.47
C TRP A 190 4.79 -10.86 11.50
N PRO A 191 3.65 -10.32 11.02
CA PRO A 191 2.59 -11.20 10.59
C PRO A 191 3.12 -11.90 9.34
N VAL A 192 3.78 -13.04 9.54
CA VAL A 192 3.79 -14.10 8.56
C VAL A 192 2.31 -14.39 8.34
N VAL A 193 1.79 -14.05 7.16
CA VAL A 193 0.47 -14.54 6.75
C VAL A 193 0.65 -16.03 6.56
N THR A 194 0.58 -16.78 7.66
CA THR A 194 0.30 -18.21 7.60
C THR A 194 -1.09 -18.34 7.00
N ARG A 195 -1.13 -19.15 5.93
CA ARG A 195 -2.26 -19.47 5.06
C ARG A 195 -3.62 -19.51 5.76
#